data_AF-A0AA88ZNJ4-F1
#
_entry.id   AF-A0AA88ZNJ4-F1
#
_cell.length_a   1.000
_cell.length_b   1.000
_cell.length_c   1.000
_cell.angle_alpha   90.00
_cell.angle_beta   90.00
_cell.angle_gamma   90.00
#
_symmetry.space_group_name_H-M   'P 1'
#
loop_
_entity.id
_entity.type
_entity.pdbx_description
1 polymer ?
#
loop_
_entity_poly.entity_id
_entity_poly.type
_entity_poly.pdbx_seq_one_letter_code
_entity_poly.pdbx_strand_id
1 'polypeptide(L)'
;MNKKFIKEQCRRLKVIHRNESEEIIDENDLDDKWILVHNEGHEELINKLNVHLEFILNNKRDTKRWLRKNIKKSNNIIKNLNKKYNNFVNDEVMNEEDEKIYDFNDGICCMGYTLINIIDGKMYISKLKAKN
;
A
#
# COMPACT_ATOMS: atom_id res chain seq x y z
N MET A 1 12.34 17.53 -6.05
CA MET A 1 10.99 16.99 -5.77
C MET A 1 10.38 17.82 -4.66
N ASN A 2 9.10 18.20 -4.72
CA ASN A 2 8.50 18.97 -3.63
C ASN A 2 8.01 18.02 -2.52
N LYS A 3 8.75 17.94 -1.40
CA LYS A 3 8.37 17.13 -0.22
C LYS A 3 7.00 17.49 0.32
N LYS A 4 6.64 18.78 0.39
CA LYS A 4 5.32 19.22 0.86
C LYS A 4 4.21 18.67 -0.02
N PHE A 5 4.41 18.69 -1.33
CA PHE A 5 3.46 18.09 -2.27
C PHE A 5 3.31 16.59 -2.03
N ILE A 6 4.41 15.82 -1.95
CA ILE A 6 4.34 14.37 -1.71
C ILE A 6 3.64 14.05 -0.38
N LYS A 7 3.98 14.75 0.70
CA LYS A 7 3.33 14.58 2.00
C LYS A 7 1.82 14.87 1.95
N GLU A 8 1.41 15.89 1.20
CA GLU A 8 -0.01 16.18 1.01
C GLU A 8 -0.72 15.08 0.21
N GLN A 9 -0.07 14.49 -0.79
CA GLN A 9 -0.61 13.33 -1.51
C GLN A 9 -0.74 12.12 -0.59
N CYS A 10 0.27 11.83 0.24
CA CYS A 10 0.20 10.79 1.27
C CYS A 10 -0.95 11.01 2.25
N ARG A 11 -1.16 12.26 2.71
CA ARG A 11 -2.26 12.61 3.62
C ARG A 11 -3.62 12.32 2.99
N ARG A 12 -3.82 12.66 1.71
CA ARG A 12 -5.08 12.40 1.00
C ARG A 12 -5.34 10.92 0.80
N LEU A 13 -4.31 10.16 0.43
CA LEU A 13 -4.39 8.70 0.31
C LEU A 13 -4.83 8.06 1.64
N LYS A 14 -4.24 8.48 2.76
CA LYS A 14 -4.66 7.99 4.09
C LYS A 14 -6.13 8.24 4.40
N VAL A 15 -6.67 9.40 4.02
CA VAL A 15 -8.10 9.69 4.23
C VAL A 15 -8.95 8.78 3.36
N ILE A 16 -8.58 8.56 2.11
CA ILE A 16 -9.32 7.67 1.19
C ILE A 16 -9.36 6.25 1.73
N HIS A 17 -8.21 5.66 2.07
CA HIS A 17 -8.19 4.27 2.56
C HIS A 17 -8.87 4.12 3.92
N ARG A 18 -8.81 5.15 4.78
CA ARG A 18 -9.55 5.13 6.04
C ARG A 18 -11.05 5.08 5.79
N ASN A 19 -11.56 5.95 4.91
CA ASN A 19 -12.99 5.97 4.58
C ASN A 19 -13.43 4.62 3.96
N GLU A 20 -12.63 4.05 3.06
CA GLU A 20 -12.89 2.72 2.48
C GLU A 20 -12.94 1.64 3.57
N SER A 21 -12.00 1.66 4.51
CA SER A 21 -12.02 0.73 5.64
C SER A 21 -13.20 0.94 6.59
N GLU A 22 -13.61 2.19 6.85
CA GLU A 22 -14.79 2.52 7.66
C GLU A 22 -16.09 2.02 6.99
N GLU A 23 -16.24 2.22 5.67
CA GLU A 23 -17.39 1.73 4.90
C GLU A 23 -17.53 0.20 4.98
N ILE A 24 -16.43 -0.55 4.82
CA ILE A 24 -16.44 -2.02 4.91
C ILE A 24 -16.82 -2.51 6.31
N ILE A 25 -16.32 -1.82 7.35
CA ILE A 25 -16.65 -2.14 8.75
C ILE A 25 -18.14 -1.89 9.01
N ASP A 26 -18.68 -0.78 8.53
CA ASP A 26 -20.09 -0.40 8.72
C ASP A 26 -21.04 -1.33 7.96
N GLU A 27 -20.69 -1.74 6.75
CA GLU A 27 -21.49 -2.66 5.92
C GLU A 27 -21.37 -4.12 6.38
N ASN A 28 -20.37 -4.43 7.22
CA ASN A 28 -20.04 -5.79 7.69
C ASN A 28 -19.89 -6.78 6.53
N ASP A 29 -19.30 -6.32 5.42
CA ASP A 29 -19.03 -7.15 4.26
C ASP A 29 -17.88 -8.11 4.60
N LEU A 30 -18.23 -9.38 4.85
CA LEU A 30 -17.28 -10.42 5.22
C LEU A 30 -16.32 -10.77 4.08
N ASP A 31 -16.76 -10.60 2.83
CA ASP A 31 -15.99 -10.98 1.64
C ASP A 31 -14.87 -9.95 1.36
N ASP A 32 -15.04 -8.70 1.82
CA ASP A 32 -14.10 -7.60 1.61
C ASP A 32 -13.15 -7.32 2.78
N LYS A 33 -13.14 -8.18 3.82
CA LYS A 33 -12.26 -8.01 4.99
C LYS A 33 -10.78 -7.98 4.66
N TRP A 34 -10.35 -8.60 3.56
CA TRP A 34 -8.98 -8.54 3.06
C TRP A 34 -8.52 -7.09 2.80
N ILE A 35 -9.44 -6.20 2.40
CA ILE A 35 -9.16 -4.78 2.12
C ILE A 35 -8.66 -4.06 3.38
N LEU A 36 -9.14 -4.44 4.57
CA LEU A 36 -8.68 -3.86 5.83
C LEU A 36 -7.18 -4.10 6.02
N VAL A 37 -6.74 -5.34 5.85
CA VAL A 37 -5.33 -5.73 5.96
C VAL A 37 -4.49 -5.14 4.82
N HIS A 38 -5.05 -5.09 3.62
CA HIS A 38 -4.43 -4.42 2.48
C HIS A 38 -4.18 -2.93 2.76
N ASN A 39 -5.16 -2.24 3.36
CA ASN A 39 -5.05 -0.82 3.73
C ASN A 39 -4.09 -0.57 4.89
N GLU A 40 -3.88 -1.54 5.80
CA GLU A 40 -2.78 -1.48 6.76
C GLU A 40 -1.42 -1.46 6.05
N GLY A 41 -1.26 -2.27 5.00
CA GLY A 41 -0.08 -2.27 4.14
C GLY A 41 0.15 -0.92 3.44
N HIS A 42 -0.92 -0.28 2.96
CA HIS A 42 -0.89 1.09 2.45
C HIS A 42 -0.35 2.08 3.48
N GLU A 43 -0.94 2.08 4.67
CA GLU A 43 -0.57 3.00 5.74
C GLU A 43 0.88 2.82 6.20
N GLU A 44 1.33 1.58 6.35
CA GLU A 44 2.71 1.26 6.73
C GLU A 44 3.73 1.85 5.76
N LEU A 45 3.52 1.70 4.45
CA LEU A 45 4.43 2.26 3.46
C LEU A 45 4.42 3.78 3.48
N ILE A 46 3.24 4.41 3.65
CA ILE A 46 3.13 5.87 3.76
C ILE A 46 3.88 6.39 4.98
N ASN A 47 3.73 5.74 6.13
CA ASN A 47 4.42 6.10 7.37
C ASN A 47 5.93 6.03 7.20
N LYS A 48 6.43 4.91 6.66
CA LYS A 48 7.85 4.74 6.37
C LYS A 48 8.36 5.76 5.36
N LEU A 49 7.58 6.09 4.33
CA LEU A 49 7.97 7.12 3.35
C LEU A 49 8.06 8.50 4.03
N ASN A 50 7.10 8.87 4.87
CA ASN A 50 7.13 10.15 5.58
C ASN A 50 8.38 10.29 6.44
N VAL A 51 8.75 9.25 7.19
CA VAL A 51 10.00 9.19 7.94
C VAL A 51 11.20 9.29 7.01
N HIS A 52 11.22 8.49 5.93
CA HIS A 52 12.31 8.50 4.96
C HIS A 52 12.53 9.90 4.36
N LEU A 53 11.44 10.61 4.03
CA LEU A 53 11.46 11.96 3.46
C LEU A 53 12.12 13.00 4.37
N GLU A 54 12.22 12.78 5.68
CA GLU A 54 12.99 13.67 6.56
C GLU A 54 14.50 13.58 6.30
N PHE A 55 15.01 12.39 6.00
CA PHE A 55 16.46 12.11 5.94
C PHE A 55 17.08 12.18 4.53
N ILE A 56 16.27 12.07 3.48
CA ILE A 56 16.74 12.07 2.08
C ILE A 56 16.98 13.48 1.50
N LEU A 57 18.09 13.64 0.78
CA LEU A 57 18.35 14.74 -0.14
C LEU A 57 17.27 14.76 -1.22
N ASN A 58 16.68 15.93 -1.46
CA ASN A 58 15.39 16.20 -2.12
C ASN A 58 15.19 15.73 -3.58
N ASN A 59 15.61 14.50 -3.94
CA ASN A 59 15.67 13.99 -5.29
C ASN A 59 14.67 12.84 -5.53
N LYS A 60 14.10 12.82 -6.74
CA LYS A 60 13.10 11.81 -7.15
C LYS A 60 13.71 10.42 -7.27
N ARG A 61 14.97 10.33 -7.70
CA ARG A 61 15.65 9.07 -8.03
C ARG A 61 15.77 8.17 -6.82
N ASP A 62 16.26 8.70 -5.71
CA ASP A 62 16.51 7.95 -4.49
C ASP A 62 15.21 7.58 -3.78
N THR A 63 14.23 8.50 -3.79
CA THR A 63 12.88 8.21 -3.28
C THR A 63 12.25 7.03 -4.04
N LYS A 64 12.30 7.04 -5.38
CA LYS A 64 11.80 5.92 -6.20
C LYS A 64 12.62 4.64 -6.00
N ARG A 65 13.93 4.75 -5.82
CA ARG A 65 14.79 3.60 -5.52
C ARG A 65 14.41 2.96 -4.19
N TRP A 66 14.12 3.78 -3.17
CA TRP A 66 13.65 3.32 -1.88
C TRP A 66 12.27 2.65 -1.97
N LEU A 67 11.31 3.24 -2.70
CA LEU A 67 10.00 2.60 -2.93
C LEU A 67 10.13 1.25 -3.63
N ARG A 68 10.94 1.17 -4.70
CA ARG A 68 11.19 -0.09 -5.42
C ARG A 68 11.83 -1.17 -4.56
N LYS A 69 12.65 -0.81 -3.56
CA LYS A 69 13.20 -1.77 -2.60
C LYS A 69 12.10 -2.37 -1.71
N ASN A 70 11.17 -1.54 -1.22
CA ASN A 70 10.03 -2.01 -0.43
C ASN A 70 9.11 -2.91 -1.26
N ILE A 71 8.75 -2.48 -2.49
CA ILE A 71 7.96 -3.29 -3.43
C ILE A 71 8.63 -4.64 -3.70
N LYS A 72 9.95 -4.65 -3.96
CA LYS A 72 10.69 -5.90 -4.21
C LYS A 72 10.65 -6.83 -2.99
N LYS A 73 10.79 -6.28 -1.78
CA LYS A 73 10.73 -7.06 -0.54
C LYS A 73 9.36 -7.72 -0.38
N SER A 74 8.28 -6.95 -0.52
CA SER A 74 6.90 -7.45 -0.37
C SER A 74 6.54 -8.45 -1.47
N ASN A 75 6.89 -8.16 -2.73
CA ASN A 75 6.71 -9.12 -3.83
C ASN A 75 7.45 -10.45 -3.61
N ASN A 76 8.61 -10.44 -2.94
CA ASN A 76 9.30 -11.69 -2.64
C ASN A 76 8.56 -12.52 -1.58
N ILE A 77 7.92 -11.87 -0.60
CA ILE A 77 7.08 -12.54 0.41
C ILE A 77 5.87 -13.18 -0.28
N ILE A 78 5.13 -12.40 -1.08
CA ILE A 78 4.00 -12.87 -1.89
C ILE A 78 4.41 -14.06 -2.77
N LYS A 79 5.54 -13.98 -3.47
CA LYS A 79 6.04 -15.07 -4.31
C LYS A 79 6.36 -16.34 -3.52
N ASN A 80 6.83 -16.21 -2.30
CA ASN A 80 7.12 -17.37 -1.45
C ASN A 80 5.81 -18.02 -0.98
N LEU A 81 4.79 -17.23 -0.62
CA LEU A 81 3.46 -17.74 -0.29
C LEU A 81 2.81 -18.42 -1.52
N ASN A 82 2.85 -17.78 -2.69
CA ASN A 82 2.36 -18.39 -3.93
C ASN A 82 3.06 -19.72 -4.23
N LYS A 83 4.38 -19.83 -4.01
CA LYS A 83 5.08 -21.11 -4.15
C LYS A 83 4.67 -22.12 -3.09
N LYS A 84 4.40 -21.66 -1.86
CA LYS A 84 3.97 -22.50 -0.75
C LYS A 84 2.59 -23.09 -1.02
N TYR A 85 1.68 -22.41 -1.71
CA TYR A 85 0.31 -22.92 -1.91
C TYR A 85 0.04 -23.47 -3.32
N ASN A 86 0.74 -22.98 -4.36
CA ASN A 86 0.51 -23.43 -5.74
C ASN A 86 1.33 -24.67 -6.15
N ASN A 87 2.35 -25.08 -5.36
CA ASN A 87 3.18 -26.25 -5.68
C ASN A 87 2.72 -27.53 -4.96
N PHE A 88 1.72 -27.46 -4.10
CA PHE A 88 1.10 -28.66 -3.52
C PHE A 88 -0.06 -29.08 -4.42
N VAL A 89 -0.19 -30.39 -4.65
CA VAL A 89 -1.08 -31.01 -5.64
C VAL A 89 -2.58 -30.87 -5.28
N ASN A 90 -2.91 -30.34 -4.10
CA ASN A 90 -4.24 -30.43 -3.50
C ASN A 90 -4.89 -29.07 -3.15
N ASP A 91 -4.78 -28.04 -4.01
CA ASP A 91 -5.50 -26.76 -3.86
C ASP A 91 -5.59 -26.30 -2.39
N GLU A 92 -4.47 -26.35 -1.67
CA GLU A 92 -4.49 -26.07 -0.24
C GLU A 92 -4.89 -24.61 -0.06
N VAL A 93 -6.06 -24.40 0.55
CA VAL A 93 -6.55 -23.06 0.90
C VAL A 93 -5.51 -22.41 1.79
N MET A 94 -5.14 -21.17 1.47
CA MET A 94 -4.19 -20.40 2.27
C MET A 94 -4.75 -20.27 3.69
N ASN A 95 -3.91 -20.43 4.70
CA ASN A 95 -4.38 -20.25 6.07
C ASN A 95 -4.51 -18.76 6.40
N GLU A 96 -5.33 -18.43 7.39
CA GLU A 96 -5.64 -17.03 7.74
C GLU A 96 -4.39 -16.18 8.07
N GLU A 97 -3.33 -16.78 8.62
CA GLU A 97 -2.10 -16.05 8.95
C GLU A 97 -1.34 -15.66 7.66
N ASP A 98 -1.20 -16.61 6.74
CA ASP A 98 -0.54 -16.38 5.47
C ASP A 98 -1.36 -15.47 4.55
N GLU A 99 -2.70 -15.54 4.58
CA GLU A 99 -3.60 -14.61 3.88
C GLU A 99 -3.35 -13.18 4.37
N LYS A 100 -3.33 -12.96 5.70
CA LYS A 100 -3.02 -11.64 6.25
C LYS A 100 -1.64 -11.13 5.83
N ILE A 101 -0.63 -12.00 5.83
CA ILE A 101 0.71 -11.64 5.36
C ILE A 101 0.68 -11.29 3.87
N TYR A 102 -0.07 -12.05 3.08
CA TYR A 102 -0.23 -11.83 1.65
C TYR A 102 -0.85 -10.44 1.38
N ASP A 103 -2.04 -10.18 1.92
CA ASP A 103 -2.82 -8.98 1.67
C ASP A 103 -2.08 -7.73 2.13
N PHE A 104 -1.44 -7.78 3.30
CA PHE A 104 -0.63 -6.69 3.83
C PHE A 104 0.53 -6.34 2.88
N ASN A 105 1.21 -7.35 2.35
CA ASN A 105 2.31 -7.14 1.42
C ASN A 105 1.84 -6.71 0.04
N ASP A 106 0.66 -7.16 -0.39
CA ASP A 106 0.03 -6.70 -1.62
C ASP A 106 -0.32 -5.20 -1.53
N GLY A 107 -0.85 -4.76 -0.38
CA GLY A 107 -1.04 -3.34 -0.07
C GLY A 107 0.25 -2.54 -0.20
N ILE A 108 1.35 -3.00 0.41
CA ILE A 108 2.66 -2.32 0.25
C ILE A 108 3.06 -2.20 -1.23
N CYS A 109 2.86 -3.25 -2.02
CA CYS A 109 3.14 -3.23 -3.46
C CYS A 109 2.27 -2.19 -4.19
N CYS A 110 0.95 -2.26 -4.01
CA CYS A 110 -0.03 -1.35 -4.60
C CYS A 110 0.32 0.11 -4.30
N MET A 111 0.50 0.44 -3.01
CA MET A 111 0.88 1.78 -2.58
C MET A 111 2.22 2.24 -3.14
N GLY A 112 3.19 1.34 -3.22
CA GLY A 112 4.50 1.64 -3.78
C GLY A 112 4.43 2.09 -5.24
N TYR A 113 3.63 1.41 -6.07
CA TYR A 113 3.41 1.80 -7.45
C TYR A 113 2.64 3.13 -7.57
N THR A 114 1.60 3.32 -6.75
CA THR A 114 0.83 4.57 -6.66
C THR A 114 1.73 5.77 -6.34
N LEU A 115 2.57 5.65 -5.31
CA LEU A 115 3.51 6.72 -4.92
C LEU A 115 4.56 7.00 -6.00
N ILE A 116 5.03 5.98 -6.73
CA ILE A 116 5.92 6.17 -7.88
C ILE A 116 5.23 6.99 -8.98
N ASN A 117 3.97 6.68 -9.30
CA ASN A 117 3.20 7.41 -10.31
C ASN A 117 2.97 8.87 -9.91
N ILE A 118 2.70 9.14 -8.64
CA ILE A 118 2.59 10.50 -8.09
C ILE A 118 3.93 11.25 -8.20
N ILE A 119 5.05 10.62 -7.84
CA ILE A 119 6.39 11.23 -7.93
C ILE A 119 6.75 11.56 -9.39
N ASP A 120 6.34 10.70 -10.32
CA ASP A 120 6.54 10.89 -11.76
C ASP A 120 5.55 11.88 -12.39
N GLY A 121 4.56 12.37 -11.63
CA GLY A 121 3.56 13.31 -12.12
C GLY A 121 2.52 12.68 -13.05
N LYS A 122 2.42 11.35 -13.06
CA LYS A 122 1.44 10.58 -13.84
C LYS A 122 0.11 10.41 -13.11
N MET A 123 0.08 10.72 -11.82
CA MET A 123 -1.09 10.60 -10.96
C MET A 123 -1.13 11.76 -9.97
N TYR A 124 -2.33 12.19 -9.62
CA TYR A 124 -2.58 13.20 -8.61
C TYR A 124 -3.89 12.89 -7.89
N ILE A 125 -3.86 12.89 -6.57
CA ILE A 125 -5.05 12.74 -5.73
C ILE A 125 -5.63 14.13 -5.52
N SER A 126 -6.79 14.39 -6.11
CA SER A 126 -7.51 15.66 -5.97
C SER A 126 -7.95 15.92 -4.53
N LYS A 127 -8.24 17.18 -4.21
CA LYS A 127 -8.89 17.49 -2.94
C LYS A 127 -10.25 16.79 -2.91
N LEU A 128 -10.55 16.09 -1.83
CA LEU A 128 -11.89 15.60 -1.57
C LEU A 128 -12.81 16.82 -1.47
N LYS A 129 -13.93 16.81 -2.21
CA LYS A 129 -14.96 17.83 -2.03
C LYS A 129 -15.54 17.67 -0.62
N ALA A 130 -15.76 18.77 0.08
CA ALA A 130 -16.58 18.73 1.29
C ALA A 130 -17.96 18.19 0.89
N LYS A 131 -18.46 17.16 1.59
CA LYS A 131 -19.87 16.78 1.49
C LYS A 131 -20.66 18.00 2.00
N ASN A 132 -21.45 18.61 1.12
CA ASN A 132 -22.40 19.69 1.45
C ASN A 132 -23.55 19.12 2.28
#